data_AF-A0A6U3U3R2-F1
#
_entry.id   AF-A0A6U3U3R2-F1
#
_cell.length_a   1.000
_cell.length_b   1.000
_cell.length_c   1.000
_cell.angle_alpha   90.00
_cell.angle_beta   90.00
_cell.angle_gamma   90.00
#
_symmetry.space_group_name_H-M   'P 1'
#
loop_
_entity.id
_entity.type
_entity.pdbx_description
1 polymer ?
#
loop_
_entity_poly.entity_id
_entity_poly.type
_entity_poly.pdbx_seq_one_letter_code
_entity_poly.pdbx_strand_id
1 'polypeptide(L)'
;ARVWWDSTRSRGKPPTFPSKARVIRVSLSAPTWTSRGWAPDSPDFFYWAVLQHDRVNLHYGRKMLEDAQAGPLSSLTSLRPSECIATRAHMLSHRYTRAKETTKDFITYHGSVLVEWNHGQFMSVFELSWFNGLGGYNGKSDWFRDRDETGGVLRAAMPPEMLFPWVSKSAEIRGFDLPFKTMEEFQAFIDEYTGKQKGKRFLDPHCVYSAPVRISNRSQVDIMRYLLNYIGRNRLYSEEMRNCQTFAADFFSLLAGKNDIEPFHPINRIMYKEQRHTFLYDPDLY
;
A
#
# COMPACT_ATOMS: atom_id res chain seq x y z
N ALA A 1 14.25 18.58 -31.49
CA ALA A 1 12.81 18.77 -31.69
C ALA A 1 12.05 18.03 -30.59
N ARG A 2 11.02 18.62 -29.98
CA ARG A 2 10.09 17.88 -29.11
C ARG A 2 9.11 17.15 -30.02
N VAL A 3 9.04 15.83 -29.89
CA VAL A 3 8.08 15.00 -30.62
C VAL A 3 6.88 14.78 -29.71
N TRP A 4 5.70 15.16 -30.16
CA TRP A 4 4.44 14.88 -29.47
C TRP A 4 3.84 13.63 -30.09
N TRP A 5 3.45 12.68 -29.23
CA TRP A 5 2.73 11.47 -29.62
C TRP A 5 1.50 11.34 -28.75
N ASP A 6 0.39 10.96 -29.36
CA ASP A 6 -0.92 10.83 -28.73
C ASP A 6 -1.37 9.38 -28.90
N SER A 7 -1.51 8.65 -27.79
CA SER A 7 -1.92 7.25 -27.80
C SER A 7 -3.33 7.03 -28.33
N THR A 8 -4.18 8.06 -28.28
CA THR A 8 -5.58 8.00 -28.74
C THR A 8 -5.71 8.30 -30.22
N ARG A 9 -4.71 8.93 -30.83
CA ARG A 9 -4.68 9.20 -32.27
C ARG A 9 -3.84 8.12 -32.94
N SER A 10 -4.50 7.23 -33.67
CA SER A 10 -3.90 6.13 -34.44
C SER A 10 -2.90 6.55 -35.54
N ARG A 11 -2.58 7.84 -35.66
CA ARG A 11 -1.64 8.38 -36.66
C ARG A 11 -0.25 8.54 -36.05
N GLY A 12 0.56 7.49 -36.17
CA GLY A 12 1.98 7.55 -35.90
C GLY A 12 2.55 6.26 -35.32
N LYS A 13 3.85 6.03 -35.54
CA LYS A 13 4.56 4.97 -34.82
C LYS A 13 4.70 5.38 -33.34
N PRO A 14 4.43 4.47 -32.38
CA PRO A 14 4.73 4.72 -30.99
C PRO A 14 6.19 5.14 -30.80
N PRO A 15 6.49 6.04 -29.85
CA PRO A 15 7.86 6.42 -29.56
C PRO A 15 8.63 5.18 -29.09
N THR A 16 9.80 4.96 -29.68
CA THR A 16 10.73 3.92 -29.26
C THR A 16 11.92 4.54 -28.54
N PHE A 17 12.55 3.77 -27.65
CA PHE A 17 13.76 4.20 -26.99
C PHE A 17 14.89 4.36 -28.03
N PRO A 18 15.53 5.53 -28.19
CA PRO A 18 16.59 5.72 -29.16
C PRO A 18 17.82 4.89 -28.77
N SER A 19 18.33 4.09 -29.70
CA SER A 19 19.42 3.14 -29.47
C SER A 19 20.72 3.74 -28.94
N LYS A 20 20.93 5.05 -29.13
CA LYS A 20 22.15 5.78 -28.70
C LYS A 20 21.95 6.64 -27.45
N ALA A 21 20.71 6.82 -26.99
CA ALA A 21 20.44 7.63 -25.80
C ALA A 21 20.74 6.82 -24.55
N ARG A 22 21.50 7.40 -23.61
CA ARG A 22 21.66 6.81 -22.26
C ARG A 22 20.53 7.23 -21.32
N VAL A 23 20.01 8.43 -21.54
CA VAL A 23 18.95 9.04 -20.73
C VAL A 23 17.99 9.77 -21.66
N ILE A 24 16.70 9.65 -21.38
CA ILE A 24 15.64 10.38 -22.07
C ILE A 24 14.78 11.03 -20.99
N ARG A 25 14.33 12.25 -21.26
CA ARG A 25 13.26 12.90 -20.47
C ARG A 25 12.00 12.92 -21.32
N VAL A 26 10.92 12.44 -20.74
CA VAL A 26 9.59 12.47 -21.37
C VAL A 26 8.66 13.31 -20.51
N SER A 27 7.72 14.01 -21.16
CA SER A 27 6.59 14.65 -20.51
C SER A 27 5.35 13.87 -20.93
N LEU A 28 4.66 13.30 -19.95
CA LEU A 28 3.43 12.54 -20.17
C LEU A 28 2.24 13.44 -19.84
N SER A 29 1.21 13.38 -20.67
CA SER A 29 -0.10 13.96 -20.36
C SER A 29 -1.08 12.81 -20.17
N ALA A 30 -1.92 12.91 -19.15
CA ALA A 30 -2.93 11.92 -18.82
C ALA A 30 -4.29 12.60 -18.70
N PRO A 31 -5.40 11.87 -18.90
CA PRO A 31 -6.74 12.43 -18.66
C PRO A 31 -6.85 13.03 -17.26
N THR A 32 -7.61 14.12 -17.11
CA THR A 32 -7.70 14.86 -15.83
C THR A 32 -8.19 14.01 -14.65
N TRP A 33 -9.02 12.99 -14.93
CA TRP A 33 -9.50 12.06 -13.89
C TRP A 33 -8.37 11.26 -13.24
N THR A 34 -7.21 11.07 -13.89
CA THR A 34 -6.04 10.35 -13.33
C THR A 34 -5.42 11.07 -12.13
N SER A 35 -5.74 12.36 -11.93
CA SER A 35 -5.40 13.08 -10.69
C SER A 35 -6.21 12.60 -9.48
N ARG A 36 -7.28 11.83 -9.73
CA ARG A 36 -8.23 11.38 -8.71
C ARG A 36 -8.24 9.88 -8.48
N GLY A 37 -7.81 9.04 -9.41
CA GLY A 37 -7.81 7.58 -9.26
C GLY A 37 -7.16 6.87 -10.44
N TRP A 38 -7.12 5.54 -10.40
CA TRP A 38 -6.62 4.72 -11.53
C TRP A 38 -7.67 4.44 -12.60
N ALA A 39 -8.96 4.59 -12.27
CA ALA A 39 -10.06 4.49 -13.22
C ALA A 39 -10.98 5.72 -13.14
N PRO A 40 -11.66 6.09 -14.24
CA PRO A 40 -12.57 7.24 -14.27
C PRO A 40 -13.78 7.08 -13.33
N ASP A 41 -14.23 5.85 -13.12
CA ASP A 41 -15.37 5.47 -12.28
C ASP A 41 -14.96 4.97 -10.88
N SER A 42 -13.65 4.84 -10.60
CA SER A 42 -13.15 4.40 -9.30
C SER A 42 -12.07 5.36 -8.78
N PRO A 43 -12.47 6.49 -8.15
CA PRO A 43 -11.53 7.44 -7.59
C PRO A 43 -10.82 6.87 -6.35
N ASP A 44 -9.81 7.61 -5.91
CA ASP A 44 -8.90 7.41 -4.79
C ASP A 44 -7.79 6.37 -5.01
N PHE A 45 -6.65 6.61 -4.35
CA PHE A 45 -5.41 5.86 -4.55
C PHE A 45 -5.19 4.82 -3.45
N PHE A 46 -6.18 3.95 -3.27
CA PHE A 46 -6.08 2.76 -2.43
C PHE A 46 -6.36 1.51 -3.25
N TYR A 47 -5.49 0.51 -3.16
CA TYR A 47 -5.77 -0.82 -3.69
C TYR A 47 -5.52 -1.91 -2.66
N TRP A 48 -6.20 -3.03 -2.84
CA TRP A 48 -6.11 -4.21 -2.01
C TRP A 48 -5.91 -5.45 -2.89
N ALA A 49 -4.78 -6.13 -2.74
CA ALA A 49 -4.50 -7.40 -3.41
C ALA A 49 -4.90 -8.57 -2.51
N VAL A 50 -5.88 -9.35 -2.97
CA VAL A 50 -6.41 -10.55 -2.31
C VAL A 50 -5.72 -11.77 -2.88
N LEU A 51 -4.92 -12.46 -2.06
CA LEU A 51 -4.10 -13.60 -2.49
C LEU A 51 -4.76 -14.97 -2.30
N GLN A 52 -5.97 -15.01 -1.75
CA GLN A 52 -6.64 -16.26 -1.34
C GLN A 52 -7.43 -16.96 -2.46
N HIS A 53 -7.27 -16.53 -3.69
CA HIS A 53 -7.89 -17.13 -4.87
C HIS A 53 -6.84 -17.82 -5.73
N ASP A 54 -7.28 -18.66 -6.68
CA ASP A 54 -6.40 -19.26 -7.70
C ASP A 54 -5.61 -18.22 -8.51
N ARG A 55 -6.08 -16.97 -8.50
CA ARG A 55 -5.40 -15.80 -9.07
C ARG A 55 -5.51 -14.64 -8.11
N VAL A 56 -4.47 -13.81 -8.04
CA VAL A 56 -4.51 -12.59 -7.23
C VAL A 56 -5.53 -11.62 -7.82
N ASN A 57 -6.52 -11.28 -7.01
CA ASN A 57 -7.52 -10.28 -7.36
C ASN A 57 -7.08 -8.94 -6.77
N LEU A 58 -7.07 -7.90 -7.59
CA LEU A 58 -6.68 -6.56 -7.15
C LEU A 58 -7.89 -5.64 -7.27
N HIS A 59 -8.40 -5.21 -6.12
CA HIS A 59 -9.46 -4.22 -6.04
C HIS A 59 -8.85 -2.84 -5.81
N TYR A 60 -9.39 -1.78 -6.40
CA TYR A 60 -8.84 -0.44 -6.23
C TYR A 60 -9.88 0.67 -6.36
N GLY A 61 -9.60 1.80 -5.71
CA GLY A 61 -10.47 2.97 -5.65
C GLY A 61 -11.83 2.67 -4.99
N ARG A 62 -12.77 3.61 -5.08
CA ARG A 62 -14.08 3.48 -4.40
C ARG A 62 -14.92 2.30 -4.87
N LYS A 63 -14.77 1.87 -6.13
CA LYS A 63 -15.49 0.70 -6.67
C LYS A 63 -15.19 -0.60 -5.91
N MET A 64 -14.04 -0.66 -5.22
CA MET A 64 -13.72 -1.80 -4.36
C MET A 64 -14.76 -2.06 -3.26
N LEU A 65 -15.51 -1.03 -2.84
CA LEU A 65 -16.57 -1.18 -1.85
C LEU A 65 -17.79 -1.92 -2.42
N GLU A 66 -18.07 -1.75 -3.71
CA GLU A 66 -19.12 -2.47 -4.44
C GLU A 66 -18.67 -3.90 -4.72
N ASP A 67 -17.43 -4.07 -5.22
CA ASP A 67 -16.84 -5.38 -5.48
C ASP A 67 -16.82 -6.25 -4.22
N ALA A 68 -16.48 -5.67 -3.07
CA ALA A 68 -16.44 -6.36 -1.78
C ALA A 68 -17.83 -6.80 -1.27
N GLN A 69 -18.91 -6.27 -1.85
CA GLN A 69 -20.29 -6.71 -1.54
C GLN A 69 -20.79 -7.77 -2.51
N ALA A 70 -20.20 -7.87 -3.70
CA ALA A 70 -20.72 -8.66 -4.82
C ALA A 70 -20.42 -10.17 -4.73
N GLY A 71 -19.56 -10.62 -3.81
CA GLY A 71 -19.18 -12.03 -3.76
C GLY A 71 -18.45 -12.47 -2.48
N PRO A 72 -18.17 -13.78 -2.36
CA PRO A 72 -17.34 -14.32 -1.30
C PRO A 72 -15.91 -13.79 -1.41
N LEU A 73 -15.25 -13.65 -0.25
CA LEU A 73 -13.90 -13.10 -0.12
C LEU A 73 -12.83 -13.91 -0.86
N SER A 74 -13.00 -15.23 -0.90
CA SER A 74 -12.07 -16.14 -1.54
C SER A 74 -12.77 -17.41 -1.99
N SER A 75 -12.11 -18.21 -2.83
CA SER A 75 -12.58 -19.59 -3.09
C SER A 75 -12.45 -20.50 -1.86
N LEU A 76 -11.68 -20.08 -0.85
CA LEU A 76 -11.39 -20.84 0.37
C LEU A 76 -12.37 -20.56 1.52
N THR A 77 -13.26 -19.59 1.37
CA THR A 77 -14.23 -19.24 2.42
C THR A 77 -15.55 -18.78 1.82
N SER A 78 -16.65 -19.16 2.47
CA SER A 78 -17.98 -18.63 2.17
C SER A 78 -18.20 -17.24 2.76
N LEU A 79 -17.27 -16.76 3.61
CA LEU A 79 -17.39 -15.44 4.23
C LEU A 79 -17.30 -14.33 3.18
N ARG A 80 -18.17 -13.35 3.32
CA ARG A 80 -18.09 -12.09 2.60
C ARG A 80 -17.12 -11.14 3.32
N PRO A 81 -16.50 -10.18 2.62
CA PRO A 81 -15.68 -9.14 3.25
C PRO A 81 -16.38 -8.40 4.41
N SER A 82 -17.71 -8.24 4.36
CA SER A 82 -18.49 -7.64 5.47
C SER A 82 -18.51 -8.49 6.75
N GLU A 83 -18.21 -9.79 6.66
CA GLU A 83 -18.20 -10.76 7.75
C GLU A 83 -16.78 -11.02 8.30
N CYS A 84 -15.76 -10.51 7.62
CA CYS A 84 -14.36 -10.56 8.02
C CYS A 84 -14.08 -9.45 9.02
N ILE A 85 -14.05 -9.81 10.31
CA ILE A 85 -13.94 -8.87 11.43
C ILE A 85 -12.50 -8.79 11.87
N ALA A 86 -11.91 -7.60 11.85
CA ALA A 86 -10.58 -7.35 12.37
C ALA A 86 -10.57 -7.55 13.90
N THR A 87 -9.66 -8.39 14.40
CA THR A 87 -9.57 -8.76 15.82
C THR A 87 -8.38 -8.13 16.52
N ARG A 88 -7.25 -8.02 15.81
CA ARG A 88 -5.99 -7.51 16.33
C ARG A 88 -5.29 -6.64 15.28
N ALA A 89 -4.62 -5.60 15.74
CA ALA A 89 -3.76 -4.76 14.91
C ALA A 89 -2.34 -4.74 15.48
N HIS A 90 -1.36 -4.58 14.58
CA HIS A 90 0.06 -4.51 14.91
C HIS A 90 0.70 -3.42 14.09
N MET A 91 1.31 -2.44 14.74
CA MET A 91 2.14 -1.45 14.06
C MET A 91 3.57 -1.96 14.00
N LEU A 92 4.05 -2.19 12.79
CA LEU A 92 5.42 -2.62 12.54
C LEU A 92 6.27 -1.49 12.03
N SER A 93 7.57 -1.56 12.34
CA SER A 93 8.58 -0.72 11.73
C SER A 93 9.82 -1.50 11.35
N HIS A 94 10.48 -1.13 10.26
CA HIS A 94 11.72 -1.75 9.80
C HIS A 94 12.47 -0.79 8.87
N ARG A 95 13.71 -1.13 8.52
CA ARG A 95 14.45 -0.49 7.41
C ARG A 95 14.61 -1.47 6.27
N TYR A 96 14.71 -0.97 5.04
CA TYR A 96 15.01 -1.83 3.89
C TYR A 96 16.51 -2.11 3.77
N THR A 97 16.83 -3.34 3.39
CA THR A 97 18.21 -3.76 3.10
C THR A 97 18.72 -3.05 1.85
N ARG A 98 19.93 -2.49 1.93
CA ARG A 98 20.64 -1.90 0.78
C ARG A 98 22.05 -2.42 0.69
N ALA A 99 22.58 -2.52 -0.53
CA ALA A 99 23.97 -2.95 -0.76
C ALA A 99 24.98 -1.98 -0.10
N LYS A 100 24.64 -0.69 -0.04
CA LYS A 100 25.39 0.34 0.68
C LYS A 100 24.41 1.31 1.32
N GLU A 101 24.41 1.37 2.65
CA GLU A 101 23.57 2.29 3.43
C GLU A 101 24.23 3.69 3.46
N THR A 102 23.45 4.71 3.15
CA THR A 102 23.79 6.12 3.42
C THR A 102 23.34 6.52 4.83
N THR A 103 23.79 7.68 5.35
CA THR A 103 23.30 8.21 6.63
C THR A 103 21.78 8.36 6.66
N LYS A 104 21.17 8.75 5.52
CA LYS A 104 19.71 8.82 5.39
C LYS A 104 19.06 7.45 5.58
N ASP A 105 19.67 6.39 5.05
CA ASP A 105 19.13 5.02 5.16
C ASP A 105 19.18 4.47 6.59
N PHE A 106 20.09 4.97 7.44
CA PHE A 106 20.14 4.58 8.86
C PHE A 106 19.00 5.18 9.69
N ILE A 107 18.47 6.33 9.28
CA ILE A 107 17.40 7.05 10.00
C ILE A 107 16.03 6.91 9.32
N THR A 108 15.97 6.28 8.14
CA THR A 108 14.73 6.09 7.39
C THR A 108 14.12 4.74 7.76
N TYR A 109 13.04 4.79 8.54
CA TYR A 109 12.21 3.62 8.83
C TYR A 109 10.93 3.63 7.99
N HIS A 110 10.47 2.43 7.67
CA HIS A 110 9.18 2.16 7.06
C HIS A 110 8.19 1.69 8.12
N GLY A 111 6.93 2.08 7.97
CA GLY A 111 5.84 1.72 8.89
C GLY A 111 4.71 1.01 8.15
N SER A 112 4.17 -0.04 8.75
CA SER A 112 2.98 -0.72 8.26
C SER A 112 2.09 -1.14 9.42
N VAL A 113 0.82 -1.42 9.12
CA VAL A 113 -0.12 -2.01 10.08
C VAL A 113 -0.53 -3.37 9.58
N LEU A 114 -0.31 -4.41 10.37
CA LEU A 114 -0.92 -5.71 10.14
C LEU A 114 -2.23 -5.82 10.91
N VAL A 115 -3.19 -6.50 10.28
CA VAL A 115 -4.49 -6.80 10.84
C VAL A 115 -4.72 -8.32 10.83
N GLU A 116 -5.06 -8.86 11.98
CA GLU A 116 -5.58 -10.21 12.14
C GLU A 116 -7.09 -10.21 11.99
N TRP A 117 -7.64 -11.27 11.39
CA TRP A 117 -9.07 -11.44 11.14
C TRP A 117 -9.65 -12.59 11.95
N ASN A 118 -10.94 -12.50 12.30
CA ASN A 118 -11.68 -13.51 13.05
C ASN A 118 -11.68 -14.91 12.41
N HIS A 119 -11.57 -15.00 11.09
CA HIS A 119 -11.55 -16.27 10.37
C HIS A 119 -10.18 -16.97 10.39
N GLY A 120 -9.09 -16.29 10.77
CA GLY A 120 -7.77 -16.88 10.94
C GLY A 120 -7.19 -17.56 9.69
N GLN A 121 -7.56 -17.12 8.49
CA GLN A 121 -7.06 -17.70 7.23
C GLN A 121 -5.86 -16.94 6.67
N PHE A 122 -5.80 -15.64 6.93
CA PHE A 122 -4.74 -14.74 6.49
C PHE A 122 -4.68 -13.53 7.42
N MET A 123 -3.67 -12.69 7.20
CA MET A 123 -3.51 -11.37 7.78
C MET A 123 -3.39 -10.37 6.65
N SER A 124 -3.84 -9.14 6.88
CA SER A 124 -3.65 -8.08 5.88
C SER A 124 -2.61 -7.09 6.37
N VAL A 125 -1.66 -6.73 5.51
CA VAL A 125 -0.73 -5.63 5.78
C VAL A 125 -1.15 -4.39 5.00
N PHE A 126 -1.13 -3.24 5.68
CA PHE A 126 -1.45 -1.94 5.10
C PHE A 126 -0.27 -1.00 5.23
N GLU A 127 0.08 -0.34 4.13
CA GLU A 127 1.14 0.66 4.10
C GLU A 127 0.76 1.85 3.22
N LEU A 128 1.34 3.00 3.55
CA LEU A 128 1.29 4.19 2.70
C LEU A 128 2.64 4.35 1.99
N SER A 129 2.61 4.58 0.69
CA SER A 129 3.82 4.67 -0.12
C SER A 129 3.69 5.73 -1.21
N TRP A 130 4.74 5.91 -1.99
CA TRP A 130 4.70 6.73 -3.20
C TRP A 130 3.68 6.17 -4.18
N PHE A 131 2.94 7.08 -4.81
CA PHE A 131 1.99 6.77 -5.87
C PHE A 131 2.66 6.04 -7.03
N ASN A 132 2.05 4.96 -7.51
CA ASN A 132 2.56 3.98 -8.46
C ASN A 132 3.90 3.35 -8.07
N GLY A 133 4.23 3.32 -6.77
CA GLY A 133 5.53 2.83 -6.33
C GLY A 133 5.77 1.37 -6.72
N LEU A 134 4.76 0.49 -6.59
CA LEU A 134 4.89 -0.90 -7.07
C LEU A 134 4.63 -1.04 -8.56
N GLY A 135 3.70 -0.28 -9.14
CA GLY A 135 3.44 -0.29 -10.59
C GLY A 135 4.68 0.04 -11.42
N GLY A 136 5.38 1.12 -11.04
CA GLY A 136 6.64 1.56 -11.65
C GLY A 136 7.85 0.71 -11.25
N TYR A 137 7.71 -0.12 -10.22
CA TYR A 137 8.73 -1.07 -9.76
C TYR A 137 8.37 -2.51 -10.13
N ASN A 138 7.62 -2.71 -11.22
CA ASN A 138 7.26 -4.02 -11.78
C ASN A 138 6.63 -5.00 -10.76
N GLY A 139 5.80 -4.49 -9.85
CA GLY A 139 5.09 -5.27 -8.84
C GLY A 139 5.97 -5.89 -7.76
N LYS A 140 7.23 -5.46 -7.63
CA LYS A 140 8.18 -6.03 -6.65
C LYS A 140 7.89 -5.53 -5.23
N SER A 141 7.07 -6.28 -4.51
CA SER A 141 6.73 -6.01 -3.12
C SER A 141 7.61 -6.81 -2.16
N ASP A 142 8.16 -6.18 -1.12
CA ASP A 142 8.94 -6.87 -0.09
C ASP A 142 8.12 -7.84 0.76
N TRP A 143 6.78 -7.72 0.73
CA TRP A 143 5.84 -8.59 1.41
C TRP A 143 5.60 -9.93 0.68
N PHE A 144 6.11 -10.09 -0.54
CA PHE A 144 5.84 -11.25 -1.40
C PHE A 144 7.08 -12.09 -1.63
N ARG A 145 6.98 -13.42 -1.52
CA ARG A 145 8.13 -14.32 -1.68
C ARG A 145 8.79 -14.20 -3.06
N ASP A 146 8.01 -13.95 -4.11
CA ASP A 146 8.43 -13.80 -5.51
C ASP A 146 8.89 -12.38 -5.90
N ARG A 147 9.22 -11.51 -4.93
CA ARG A 147 9.67 -10.12 -5.17
C ARG A 147 10.70 -9.98 -6.31
N ASP A 148 11.67 -10.87 -6.36
CA ASP A 148 12.79 -10.78 -7.30
C ASP A 148 12.53 -11.52 -8.62
N GLU A 149 11.38 -12.20 -8.75
CA GLU A 149 10.99 -12.91 -9.96
C GLU A 149 10.49 -11.96 -11.05
N THR A 150 10.71 -12.35 -12.31
CA THR A 150 10.22 -11.56 -13.44
C THR A 150 8.76 -11.88 -13.68
N GLY A 151 7.90 -10.86 -13.55
CA GLY A 151 6.46 -11.06 -13.72
C GLY A 151 5.79 -11.72 -12.51
N GLY A 152 6.28 -11.41 -11.30
CA GLY A 152 5.68 -11.89 -10.05
C GLY A 152 4.17 -11.64 -9.96
N VAL A 153 3.53 -12.36 -9.04
CA VAL A 153 2.07 -12.50 -8.96
C VAL A 153 1.35 -11.17 -8.85
N LEU A 154 1.92 -10.21 -8.10
CA LEU A 154 1.34 -8.88 -7.96
C LEU A 154 1.41 -8.09 -9.26
N ARG A 155 2.50 -8.19 -10.01
CA ARG A 155 2.63 -7.55 -11.32
C ARG A 155 1.63 -8.12 -12.32
N ALA A 156 1.42 -9.44 -12.29
CA ALA A 156 0.45 -10.10 -13.15
C ALA A 156 -1.00 -9.68 -12.86
N ALA A 157 -1.31 -9.34 -11.61
CA ALA A 157 -2.63 -8.89 -11.17
C ALA A 157 -2.90 -7.39 -11.41
N MET A 158 -1.86 -6.57 -11.53
CA MET A 158 -2.03 -5.13 -11.73
C MET A 158 -2.57 -4.82 -13.14
N PRO A 159 -3.66 -4.06 -13.26
CA PRO A 159 -4.18 -3.67 -14.56
C PRO A 159 -3.27 -2.58 -15.18
N PRO A 160 -3.29 -2.42 -16.53
CA PRO A 160 -2.38 -1.51 -17.24
C PRO A 160 -2.34 -0.07 -16.70
N GLU A 161 -3.49 0.45 -16.26
CA GLU A 161 -3.65 1.78 -15.69
C GLU A 161 -2.95 2.01 -14.34
N MET A 162 -2.48 0.95 -13.68
CA MET A 162 -1.66 1.05 -12.46
C MET A 162 -0.15 0.94 -12.76
N LEU A 163 0.23 0.67 -14.01
CA LEU A 163 1.61 0.37 -14.42
C LEU A 163 2.33 1.61 -14.94
N PHE A 164 2.39 2.63 -14.10
CA PHE A 164 3.03 3.91 -14.39
C PHE A 164 4.29 4.15 -13.54
N PRO A 165 5.20 5.05 -13.97
CA PRO A 165 6.30 5.51 -13.13
C PRO A 165 5.80 6.07 -11.81
N TRP A 166 6.58 5.89 -10.73
CA TRP A 166 6.21 6.39 -9.42
C TRP A 166 6.29 7.92 -9.33
N VAL A 167 5.43 8.51 -8.50
CA VAL A 167 5.39 9.95 -8.22
C VAL A 167 5.64 10.16 -6.73
N SER A 168 6.85 10.59 -6.37
CA SER A 168 7.29 10.69 -4.96
C SER A 168 6.61 11.77 -4.13
N LYS A 169 5.87 12.70 -4.76
CA LYS A 169 5.08 13.76 -4.09
C LYS A 169 3.63 13.39 -3.87
N SER A 170 3.20 12.24 -4.41
CA SER A 170 1.84 11.73 -4.24
C SER A 170 1.90 10.39 -3.50
N ALA A 171 0.84 10.07 -2.78
CA ALA A 171 0.73 8.88 -1.98
C ALA A 171 -0.28 7.90 -2.57
N GLU A 172 -0.07 6.63 -2.29
CA GLU A 172 -1.06 5.56 -2.39
C GLU A 172 -1.08 4.77 -1.08
N ILE A 173 -2.23 4.17 -0.78
CA ILE A 173 -2.33 3.12 0.25
C ILE A 173 -2.35 1.78 -0.46
N ARG A 174 -1.73 0.79 0.16
CA ARG A 174 -1.65 -0.58 -0.34
C ARG A 174 -2.12 -1.53 0.75
N GLY A 175 -3.02 -2.44 0.41
CA GLY A 175 -3.42 -3.57 1.22
C GLY A 175 -2.99 -4.87 0.56
N PHE A 176 -2.42 -5.80 1.33
CA PHE A 176 -2.06 -7.13 0.85
C PHE A 176 -2.55 -8.18 1.83
N ASP A 177 -3.33 -9.16 1.36
CA ASP A 177 -3.64 -10.35 2.15
C ASP A 177 -2.49 -11.33 2.07
N LEU A 178 -1.80 -11.56 3.18
CA LEU A 178 -0.66 -12.45 3.26
C LEU A 178 -1.08 -13.79 3.89
N PRO A 179 -0.51 -14.93 3.48
CA PRO A 179 -0.97 -16.27 3.89
C PRO A 179 -0.71 -16.63 5.36
N PHE A 180 -0.26 -15.67 6.17
CA PHE A 180 0.02 -15.85 7.58
C PHE A 180 -1.25 -15.68 8.40
N LYS A 181 -1.47 -16.54 9.38
CA LYS A 181 -2.69 -16.54 10.21
C LYS A 181 -2.49 -15.80 11.53
N THR A 182 -1.25 -15.73 11.99
CA THR A 182 -0.89 -15.12 13.27
C THR A 182 0.37 -14.26 13.14
N MET A 183 0.58 -13.39 14.13
CA MET A 183 1.78 -12.56 14.19
C MET A 183 3.06 -13.40 14.30
N GLU A 184 3.01 -14.56 14.93
CA GLU A 184 4.14 -15.48 15.05
C GLU A 184 4.54 -16.05 13.67
N GLU A 185 3.56 -16.47 12.86
CA GLU A 185 3.82 -16.91 11.48
C GLU A 185 4.40 -15.78 10.62
N PHE A 186 3.86 -14.56 10.76
CA PHE A 186 4.38 -13.38 10.07
C PHE A 186 5.80 -13.02 10.53
N GLN A 187 6.09 -13.11 11.83
CA GLN A 187 7.41 -12.84 12.38
C GLN A 187 8.44 -13.83 11.82
N ALA A 188 8.09 -15.10 11.68
CA ALA A 188 8.98 -16.08 11.04
C ALA A 188 9.34 -15.71 9.60
N PHE A 189 8.40 -15.15 8.83
CA PHE A 189 8.68 -14.59 7.50
C PHE A 189 9.62 -13.38 7.58
N ILE A 190 9.40 -12.46 8.53
CA ILE A 190 10.29 -11.30 8.71
C ILE A 190 11.71 -11.75 9.06
N ASP A 191 11.86 -12.72 9.95
CA ASP A 191 13.15 -13.26 10.35
C ASP A 191 13.87 -13.95 9.18
N GLU A 192 13.12 -14.73 8.37
CA GLU A 192 13.62 -15.35 7.13
C GLU A 192 14.24 -14.32 6.18
N TYR A 193 13.64 -13.12 6.07
CA TYR A 193 14.08 -12.07 5.16
C TYR A 193 14.88 -10.93 5.84
N THR A 194 15.23 -11.07 7.11
CA THR A 194 16.06 -10.09 7.83
C THR A 194 17.56 -10.39 7.66
N GLY A 195 18.36 -9.36 7.41
CA GLY A 195 19.82 -9.44 7.35
C GLY A 195 20.45 -8.56 6.26
N LYS A 196 21.79 -8.54 6.21
CA LYS A 196 22.54 -7.74 5.22
C LYS A 196 22.96 -8.54 3.98
N GLN A 197 22.67 -9.83 3.93
CA GLN A 197 23.06 -10.71 2.82
C GLN A 197 22.18 -10.44 1.58
N LYS A 198 22.69 -10.81 0.40
CA LYS A 198 21.91 -10.74 -0.86
C LYS A 198 20.59 -11.53 -0.71
N GLY A 199 19.49 -10.93 -1.15
CA GLY A 199 18.15 -11.53 -1.06
C GLY A 199 17.39 -11.17 0.22
N LYS A 200 18.07 -10.66 1.26
CA LYS A 200 17.41 -10.09 2.43
C LYS A 200 16.73 -8.76 2.08
N ARG A 201 15.72 -8.41 2.87
CA ARG A 201 14.76 -7.33 2.61
C ARG A 201 14.67 -6.39 3.79
N PHE A 202 14.68 -6.94 4.99
CA PHE A 202 14.44 -6.19 6.22
C PHE A 202 15.71 -6.05 7.05
N LEU A 203 15.82 -4.91 7.73
CA LEU A 203 16.81 -4.60 8.74
C LEU A 203 16.08 -4.01 9.94
N ASP A 204 16.49 -4.43 11.13
CA ASP A 204 15.96 -3.91 12.40
C ASP A 204 14.43 -3.86 12.48
N PRO A 205 13.73 -5.00 12.31
CA PRO A 205 12.28 -5.06 12.41
C PRO A 205 11.82 -4.95 13.87
N HIS A 206 10.77 -4.16 14.11
CA HIS A 206 10.14 -3.94 15.41
C HIS A 206 8.63 -4.08 15.31
N CYS A 207 8.03 -4.81 16.24
CA CYS A 207 6.59 -4.70 16.53
C CYS A 207 6.40 -3.61 17.58
N VAL A 208 6.13 -2.39 17.12
CA VAL A 208 6.11 -1.18 17.95
C VAL A 208 4.92 -1.16 18.89
N TYR A 209 3.74 -1.48 18.33
CA TYR A 209 2.50 -1.59 19.09
C TYR A 209 1.72 -2.79 18.63
N SER A 210 1.00 -3.40 19.57
CA SER A 210 0.14 -4.55 19.31
C SER A 210 -1.06 -4.49 20.25
N ALA A 211 -2.27 -4.55 19.71
CA ALA A 211 -3.50 -4.37 20.51
C ALA A 211 -4.73 -5.02 19.85
N PRO A 212 -5.76 -5.36 20.63
CA PRO A 212 -7.08 -5.69 20.10
C PRO A 212 -7.68 -4.51 19.32
N VAL A 213 -8.41 -4.80 18.24
CA VAL A 213 -9.17 -3.80 17.49
C VAL A 213 -10.42 -3.42 18.29
N ARG A 214 -10.58 -2.13 18.57
CA ARG A 214 -11.65 -1.58 19.42
C ARG A 214 -12.68 -0.73 18.70
N ILE A 215 -12.42 -0.30 17.46
CA ILE A 215 -13.43 0.40 16.65
C ILE A 215 -14.61 -0.53 16.37
N SER A 216 -15.85 -0.01 16.46
CA SER A 216 -17.06 -0.85 16.34
C SER A 216 -17.25 -1.42 14.95
N ASN A 217 -17.12 -0.57 13.92
CA ASN A 217 -17.22 -0.96 12.52
C ASN A 217 -15.83 -1.39 12.05
N ARG A 218 -15.57 -2.69 12.10
CA ARG A 218 -14.24 -3.27 11.88
C ARG A 218 -14.27 -4.45 10.90
N SER A 219 -15.27 -4.48 10.03
CA SER A 219 -15.27 -5.40 8.90
C SER A 219 -14.19 -5.00 7.89
N GLN A 220 -13.85 -5.89 6.97
CA GLN A 220 -12.94 -5.58 5.87
C GLN A 220 -13.45 -4.41 5.02
N VAL A 221 -14.77 -4.36 4.76
CA VAL A 221 -15.41 -3.26 4.02
C VAL A 221 -15.30 -1.93 4.79
N ASP A 222 -15.43 -1.95 6.11
CA ASP A 222 -15.25 -0.74 6.93
C ASP A 222 -13.81 -0.24 6.88
N ILE A 223 -12.83 -1.15 6.97
CA ILE A 223 -11.41 -0.83 6.81
C ILE A 223 -11.13 -0.23 5.43
N MET A 224 -11.68 -0.81 4.36
CA MET A 224 -11.57 -0.24 3.01
C MET A 224 -12.09 1.20 2.98
N ARG A 225 -13.27 1.44 3.55
CA ARG A 225 -13.88 2.78 3.60
C ARG A 225 -13.01 3.77 4.38
N TYR A 226 -12.47 3.37 5.53
CA TYR A 226 -11.55 4.20 6.30
C TYR A 226 -10.31 4.60 5.52
N LEU A 227 -9.69 3.64 4.82
CA LEU A 227 -8.49 3.88 4.03
C LEU A 227 -8.78 4.79 2.82
N LEU A 228 -9.91 4.60 2.15
CA LEU A 228 -10.39 5.49 1.09
C LEU A 228 -10.59 6.91 1.60
N ASN A 229 -11.23 7.07 2.76
CA ASN A 229 -11.41 8.38 3.39
C ASN A 229 -10.07 9.07 3.69
N TYR A 230 -9.11 8.33 4.25
CA TYR A 230 -7.79 8.85 4.60
C TYR A 230 -7.02 9.34 3.36
N ILE A 231 -6.94 8.51 2.31
CA ILE A 231 -6.20 8.88 1.10
C ILE A 231 -6.93 9.93 0.25
N GLY A 232 -8.27 9.94 0.28
CA GLY A 232 -9.09 10.91 -0.44
C GLY A 232 -8.91 12.33 0.09
N ARG A 233 -8.71 12.50 1.40
CA ARG A 233 -8.52 13.81 2.04
C ARG A 233 -7.17 14.46 1.76
N ASN A 234 -6.11 13.67 1.73
CA ASN A 234 -4.77 14.17 1.45
C ASN A 234 -3.97 13.14 0.66
N ARG A 235 -3.68 13.49 -0.59
CA ARG A 235 -2.94 12.63 -1.52
C ARG A 235 -1.44 12.92 -1.55
N LEU A 236 -0.96 13.89 -0.78
CA LEU A 236 0.45 14.28 -0.80
C LEU A 236 1.31 13.27 -0.03
N TYR A 237 2.50 13.00 -0.54
CA TYR A 237 3.54 12.28 0.19
C TYR A 237 4.64 13.25 0.62
N SER A 238 5.05 13.18 1.88
CA SER A 238 6.21 13.90 2.42
C SER A 238 6.95 12.97 3.38
N GLU A 239 8.25 12.77 3.14
CA GLU A 239 9.08 11.95 4.02
C GLU A 239 9.13 12.49 5.45
N GLU A 240 8.90 13.79 5.63
CA GLU A 240 8.94 14.48 6.92
C GLU A 240 7.59 14.42 7.64
N MET A 241 6.50 14.78 6.95
CA MET A 241 5.21 15.07 7.59
C MET A 241 4.11 14.05 7.27
N ARG A 242 4.22 13.30 6.17
CA ARG A 242 3.18 12.36 5.74
C ARG A 242 3.75 11.19 4.95
N ASN A 243 4.14 10.15 5.66
CA ASN A 243 4.78 8.96 5.13
C ASN A 243 4.15 7.68 5.72
N CYS A 244 4.76 6.53 5.42
CA CYS A 244 4.34 5.22 5.93
C CYS A 244 4.29 5.13 7.47
N GLN A 245 5.21 5.77 8.21
CA GLN A 245 5.21 5.72 9.68
C GLN A 245 4.09 6.57 10.29
N THR A 246 3.86 7.78 9.78
CA THR A 246 2.76 8.64 10.27
C THR A 246 1.41 8.00 9.96
N PHE A 247 1.25 7.44 8.75
CA PHE A 247 0.08 6.65 8.40
C PHE A 247 -0.12 5.45 9.33
N ALA A 248 0.93 4.67 9.59
CA ALA A 248 0.83 3.50 10.44
C ALA A 248 0.43 3.87 11.88
N ALA A 249 0.95 4.97 12.42
CA ALA A 249 0.54 5.50 13.72
C ALA A 249 -0.93 5.91 13.74
N ASP A 250 -1.38 6.70 12.75
CA ASP A 250 -2.77 7.16 12.67
C ASP A 250 -3.75 5.98 12.50
N PHE A 251 -3.41 5.02 11.63
CA PHE A 251 -4.26 3.88 11.33
C PHE A 251 -4.33 2.90 12.50
N PHE A 252 -3.21 2.61 13.15
CA PHE A 252 -3.20 1.80 14.36
C PHE A 252 -3.98 2.47 15.49
N SER A 253 -3.80 3.79 15.70
CA SER A 253 -4.56 4.58 16.68
C SER A 253 -6.07 4.47 16.46
N LEU A 254 -6.52 4.57 15.21
CA LEU A 254 -7.92 4.35 14.83
C LEU A 254 -8.40 2.95 15.25
N LEU A 255 -7.74 1.91 14.76
CA LEU A 255 -8.17 0.52 14.96
C LEU A 255 -8.16 0.14 16.43
N ALA A 256 -7.10 0.48 17.16
CA ALA A 256 -6.94 0.13 18.56
C ALA A 256 -7.74 1.03 19.52
N GLY A 257 -8.31 2.14 19.04
CA GLY A 257 -8.98 3.13 19.88
C GLY A 257 -8.05 3.71 20.95
N LYS A 258 -6.78 3.93 20.60
CA LYS A 258 -5.75 4.46 21.50
C LYS A 258 -5.30 5.85 21.06
N ASN A 259 -5.03 6.71 22.04
CA ASN A 259 -4.37 8.00 21.80
C ASN A 259 -2.85 7.81 21.99
N ASP A 260 -2.08 8.86 21.71
CA ASP A 260 -0.64 8.91 21.97
C ASP A 260 0.17 7.81 21.26
N ILE A 261 -0.33 7.37 20.10
CA ILE A 261 0.42 6.48 19.20
C ILE A 261 1.29 7.37 18.32
N GLU A 262 2.60 7.11 18.34
CA GLU A 262 3.57 7.92 17.60
C GLU A 262 4.30 7.09 16.53
N PRO A 263 4.81 7.73 15.47
CA PRO A 263 5.78 7.13 14.57
C PRO A 263 6.96 6.51 15.32
N PHE A 264 7.47 5.38 14.83
CA PHE A 264 8.57 4.67 15.47
C PHE A 264 9.82 5.56 15.63
N HIS A 265 10.28 6.18 14.55
CA HIS A 265 11.52 6.94 14.57
C HIS A 265 11.33 8.38 15.10
N PRO A 266 12.15 8.87 16.05
CA PRO A 266 11.97 10.18 16.69
C PRO A 266 11.89 11.38 15.72
N ILE A 267 12.62 11.33 14.60
CA ILE A 267 12.59 12.42 13.60
C ILE A 267 11.18 12.66 13.07
N ASN A 268 10.40 11.59 12.86
CA ASN A 268 9.04 11.73 12.38
C ASN A 268 8.09 12.24 13.45
N ARG A 269 8.43 12.12 14.75
CA ARG A 269 7.60 12.59 15.86
C ARG A 269 7.62 14.12 16.01
N ILE A 270 8.73 14.77 15.63
CA ILE A 270 8.92 16.22 15.79
C ILE A 270 7.80 17.03 15.11
N MET A 271 7.41 16.63 13.90
CA MET A 271 6.39 17.32 13.10
C MET A 271 5.06 16.57 13.04
N TYR A 272 4.98 15.40 13.69
CA TYR A 272 3.79 14.57 13.65
C TYR A 272 2.64 15.22 14.41
N LYS A 273 1.46 15.14 13.81
CA LYS A 273 0.18 15.45 14.45
C LYS A 273 -0.76 14.31 14.09
N GLU A 274 -1.40 13.72 15.09
CA GLU A 274 -2.35 12.63 14.90
C GLU A 274 -3.47 13.07 13.93
N GLN A 275 -3.67 12.30 12.86
CA GLN A 275 -4.71 12.53 11.87
C GLN A 275 -5.78 11.45 11.86
N ARG A 276 -6.00 10.73 12.98
CA ARG A 276 -7.02 9.67 13.09
C ARG A 276 -8.42 10.10 12.64
N HIS A 277 -8.82 11.35 12.84
CA HIS A 277 -10.11 11.87 12.38
C HIS A 277 -10.28 11.82 10.85
N THR A 278 -9.17 11.77 10.09
CA THR A 278 -9.17 11.71 8.62
C THR A 278 -9.68 10.37 8.07
N PHE A 279 -9.83 9.32 8.88
CA PHE A 279 -10.46 8.07 8.46
C PHE A 279 -11.99 8.10 8.51
N LEU A 280 -12.59 8.98 9.32
CA LEU A 280 -13.99 8.81 9.75
C LEU A 280 -15.05 9.33 8.77
N TYR A 281 -14.77 10.40 8.04
CA TYR A 281 -15.77 11.02 7.17
C TYR A 281 -15.32 10.98 5.71
N ASP A 282 -16.32 10.94 4.83
CA ASP A 282 -16.13 11.04 3.39
C ASP A 282 -15.35 12.33 3.05
N PRO A 283 -14.31 12.26 2.21
CA PRO A 283 -13.59 13.45 1.76
C PRO A 283 -14.48 14.47 1.05
N ASP A 284 -15.58 14.07 0.44
CA ASP A 284 -16.47 14.96 -0.33
C ASP A 284 -17.37 15.84 0.56
N LEU A 285 -17.35 15.64 1.88
CA LEU A 285 -18.09 16.46 2.84
C LEU A 285 -17.36 17.77 3.22
N TYR A 286 -16.15 18.00 2.71
CA TYR A 286 -15.28 19.14 3.04
C TYR A 286 -14.63 19.74 1.78
#